data_AF-A0A8J7PNB6-F1
#
_entry.id   AF-A0A8J7PNB6-F1
#
_cell.length_a   1.000
_cell.length_b   1.000
_cell.length_c   1.000
_cell.angle_alpha   90.00
_cell.angle_beta   90.00
_cell.angle_gamma   90.00
#
_symmetry.space_group_name_H-M   'P 1'
#
loop_
_entity.id
_entity.type
_entity.pdbx_description
1 polymer ?
#
loop_
_entity_poly.entity_id
_entity_poly.type
_entity_poly.pdbx_seq_one_letter_code
_entity_poly.pdbx_strand_id
1 'polypeptide(L)'
;MTETRSTVVEGKATPRGRFPHIKRAGDFLFVSGTSSRRADNSIAGAEVDAMGTTRLDIREQTRAVIENIRDILASENAMLDDVVEISTFLVDMNDFGGYNEVYAQYFDQNGPTRTTVAVHQLPHPHLRIEIKAVAYAPVPR
;
A
#
# COMPACT_ATOMS: atom_id res chain seq x y z
N MET A 1 28.71 -0.50 -8.73
CA MET A 1 28.11 -1.74 -8.17
C MET A 1 26.60 -1.58 -8.24
N THR A 2 25.88 -2.54 -8.82
CA THR A 2 24.41 -2.58 -8.76
C THR A 2 23.98 -2.99 -7.35
N GLU A 3 23.96 -2.04 -6.44
CA GLU A 3 23.55 -2.29 -5.07
C GLU A 3 22.05 -2.49 -5.01
N THR A 4 21.65 -3.58 -4.35
CA THR A 4 20.26 -3.81 -3.97
C THR A 4 20.18 -3.84 -2.46
N ARG A 5 19.18 -3.18 -1.88
CA ARG A 5 18.99 -3.09 -0.42
C ARG A 5 17.56 -3.47 -0.05
N SER A 6 17.39 -4.31 0.97
CA SER A 6 16.08 -4.70 1.50
C SER A 6 15.87 -4.04 2.85
N THR A 7 14.71 -3.43 3.07
CA THR A 7 14.42 -2.72 4.32
C THR A 7 13.08 -3.19 4.91
N VAL A 8 13.11 -3.61 6.17
CA VAL A 8 11.91 -3.79 7.00
C VAL A 8 11.79 -2.55 7.88
N VAL A 9 10.93 -1.62 7.47
CA VAL A 9 10.67 -0.37 8.18
C VAL A 9 10.14 -0.62 9.60
N GLU A 10 10.82 -0.05 10.60
CA GLU A 10 10.44 -0.10 12.01
C GLU A 10 9.11 0.65 12.26
N GLY A 11 8.32 0.19 13.23
CA GLY A 11 7.01 0.79 13.56
C GLY A 11 5.90 0.53 12.54
N LYS A 12 6.20 -0.12 11.41
CA LYS A 12 5.20 -0.61 10.45
C LYS A 12 4.76 -2.04 10.78
N ALA A 13 3.60 -2.42 10.24
CA ALA A 13 3.04 -3.75 10.44
C ALA A 13 3.96 -4.83 9.86
N THR A 14 4.55 -5.65 10.73
CA THR A 14 5.52 -6.70 10.34
C THR A 14 5.01 -7.54 9.18
N PRO A 15 5.76 -7.67 8.06
CA PRO A 15 5.34 -8.44 6.90
C PRO A 15 4.84 -9.84 7.27
N ARG A 16 3.76 -10.32 6.62
CA ARG A 16 3.14 -11.62 6.94
C ARG A 16 3.97 -12.83 6.50
N GLY A 17 5.14 -12.62 5.90
CA GLY A 17 6.07 -13.64 5.47
C GLY A 17 7.51 -13.12 5.49
N ARG A 18 8.44 -13.89 4.94
CA ARG A 18 9.87 -13.53 4.89
C ARG A 18 10.18 -12.64 3.68
N PHE A 19 9.76 -11.39 3.73
CA PHE A 19 10.02 -10.38 2.70
C PHE A 19 10.08 -8.97 3.31
N PRO A 20 10.78 -8.01 2.68
CA PRO A 20 10.88 -6.64 3.19
C PRO A 20 9.64 -5.80 2.86
N HIS A 21 9.49 -4.65 3.52
CA HIS A 21 8.51 -3.64 3.10
C HIS A 21 8.90 -3.01 1.75
N ILE A 22 10.20 -2.78 1.55
CA ILE A 22 10.74 -2.13 0.36
C ILE A 22 12.07 -2.75 -0.04
N LYS A 23 12.31 -2.83 -1.35
CA LYS A 23 13.57 -3.26 -1.94
C LYS A 23 14.05 -2.18 -2.92
N ARG A 24 15.24 -1.63 -2.68
CA ARG A 24 15.97 -0.81 -3.65
C ARG A 24 16.73 -1.70 -4.63
N ALA A 25 16.67 -1.37 -5.92
CA ALA A 25 17.48 -1.95 -6.97
C ALA A 25 17.91 -0.86 -7.96
N GLY A 26 19.14 -0.34 -7.80
CA GLY A 26 19.58 0.86 -8.51
C GLY A 26 18.71 2.07 -8.14
N ASP A 27 18.18 2.73 -9.16
CA ASP A 27 17.35 3.93 -9.00
C ASP A 27 15.88 3.61 -8.70
N PHE A 28 15.49 2.33 -8.73
CA PHE A 28 14.11 1.90 -8.47
C PHE A 28 13.91 1.41 -7.04
N LEU A 29 12.72 1.67 -6.54
CA LEU A 29 12.19 1.23 -5.26
C LEU A 29 10.95 0.37 -5.49
N PHE A 30 10.99 -0.87 -5.00
CA PHE A 30 9.87 -1.81 -5.08
C PHE A 30 9.22 -1.93 -3.71
N VAL A 31 8.03 -1.39 -3.56
CA VAL A 31 7.22 -1.50 -2.34
C VAL A 31 6.40 -2.79 -2.42
N SER A 32 6.41 -3.57 -1.35
CA SER A 32 5.60 -4.79 -1.21
C SER A 32 4.11 -4.46 -1.16
N GLY A 33 3.25 -5.46 -1.38
CA GLY A 33 1.81 -5.34 -1.16
C GLY A 33 1.53 -4.79 0.24
N THR A 34 0.89 -3.63 0.30
CA THR A 34 0.67 -2.85 1.52
C THR A 34 -0.83 -2.76 1.78
N SER A 35 -1.21 -3.07 3.02
CA SER A 35 -2.60 -3.07 3.50
C SER A 35 -2.84 -1.97 4.53
N SER A 36 -4.08 -1.82 4.99
CA SER A 36 -4.46 -0.90 6.07
C SER A 36 -4.17 -1.44 7.47
N ARG A 37 -3.44 -2.57 7.58
CA ARG A 37 -3.05 -3.16 8.87
C ARG A 37 -2.04 -2.27 9.60
N ARG A 38 -2.29 -2.05 10.88
CA ARG A 38 -1.43 -1.30 11.82
C ARG A 38 -0.41 -2.22 12.49
N ALA A 39 0.57 -1.63 13.18
CA ALA A 39 1.64 -2.36 13.86
C ALA A 39 1.14 -3.33 14.93
N ASP A 40 0.02 -3.01 15.58
CA ASP A 40 -0.67 -3.85 16.57
C ASP A 40 -1.54 -4.96 15.95
N ASN A 41 -1.50 -5.11 14.62
CA ASN A 41 -2.34 -6.00 13.81
C ASN A 41 -3.83 -5.64 13.72
N SER A 42 -4.29 -4.54 14.32
CA SER A 42 -5.60 -3.98 13.98
C SER A 42 -5.61 -3.52 12.52
N ILE A 43 -6.79 -3.42 11.92
CA ILE A 43 -6.95 -3.01 10.52
C ILE A 43 -7.75 -1.70 10.53
N ALA A 44 -7.16 -0.63 10.00
CA ALA A 44 -7.89 0.63 9.82
C ALA A 44 -9.07 0.40 8.88
N GLY A 45 -10.22 1.01 9.13
CA GLY A 45 -11.44 0.80 8.35
C GLY A 45 -12.02 -0.60 8.46
N ALA A 46 -11.77 -1.31 9.58
CA ALA A 46 -12.39 -2.58 9.89
C ALA A 46 -12.83 -2.64 11.35
N GLU A 47 -14.14 -2.77 11.56
CA GLU A 47 -14.75 -2.99 12.87
C GLU A 47 -15.44 -4.34 12.88
N VAL A 48 -15.40 -5.02 14.02
CA VAL A 48 -16.08 -6.30 14.24
C VAL A 48 -16.89 -6.19 15.52
N ASP A 49 -18.19 -6.44 15.45
CA ASP A 49 -19.05 -6.43 16.62
C ASP A 49 -18.94 -7.72 17.45
N ALA A 50 -19.64 -7.79 18.57
CA ALA A 50 -19.63 -8.94 19.47
C ALA A 50 -20.16 -10.24 18.82
N MET A 51 -20.91 -10.15 17.72
CA MET A 51 -21.46 -11.29 16.98
C MET A 51 -20.60 -11.67 15.77
N GLY A 52 -19.51 -10.95 15.50
CA GLY A 52 -18.65 -11.18 14.34
C GLY A 52 -19.11 -10.45 13.07
N THR A 53 -20.10 -9.57 13.14
CA THR A 53 -20.51 -8.76 11.99
C THR A 53 -19.42 -7.74 11.69
N THR A 54 -19.01 -7.64 10.43
CA THR A 54 -17.94 -6.74 10.01
C THR A 54 -18.50 -5.48 9.37
N ARG A 55 -17.94 -4.33 9.75
CA ARG A 55 -18.11 -3.07 9.04
C ARG A 55 -16.77 -2.69 8.43
N LEU A 56 -16.69 -2.73 7.10
CA LEU A 56 -15.46 -2.50 6.35
C LEU A 56 -15.60 -1.23 5.53
N ASP A 57 -14.72 -0.25 5.74
CA ASP A 57 -14.73 1.04 5.07
C ASP A 57 -13.59 1.14 4.06
N ILE A 58 -13.92 1.08 2.76
CA ILE A 58 -12.93 1.20 1.69
C ILE A 58 -12.17 2.53 1.72
N ARG A 59 -12.80 3.64 2.11
CA ARG A 59 -12.15 4.97 2.09
C ARG A 59 -11.09 5.06 3.17
N GLU A 60 -11.42 4.63 4.39
CA GLU A 60 -10.44 4.59 5.49
C GLU A 60 -9.31 3.61 5.19
N GLN A 61 -9.63 2.42 4.65
CA GLN A 61 -8.61 1.45 4.25
C GLN A 61 -7.68 2.00 3.17
N THR A 62 -8.24 2.61 2.11
CA THR A 62 -7.46 3.20 1.01
C THR A 62 -6.52 4.28 1.52
N ARG A 63 -7.02 5.17 2.40
CA ARG A 63 -6.22 6.21 3.03
C ARG A 63 -5.05 5.61 3.79
N ALA A 64 -5.33 4.67 4.70
CA ALA A 64 -4.30 4.01 5.50
C ALA A 64 -3.26 3.27 4.64
N VAL A 65 -3.67 2.63 3.54
CA VAL A 65 -2.75 1.98 2.59
C VAL A 65 -1.79 3.00 1.96
N ILE A 66 -2.29 4.10 1.43
CA ILE A 66 -1.45 5.11 0.75
C ILE A 66 -0.52 5.79 1.75
N GLU A 67 -1.00 6.10 2.96
CA GLU A 67 -0.18 6.67 4.04
C GLU A 67 0.92 5.69 4.48
N ASN A 68 0.61 4.39 4.57
CA ASN A 68 1.63 3.37 4.82
C ASN A 68 2.69 3.30 3.72
N ILE A 69 2.29 3.40 2.46
CA ILE A 69 3.23 3.44 1.32
C ILE A 69 4.11 4.68 1.39
N ARG A 70 3.54 5.86 1.68
CA ARG A 70 4.30 7.10 1.85
C ARG A 70 5.38 6.95 2.92
N ASP A 71 5.02 6.41 4.08
CA ASP A 71 5.96 6.24 5.18
C ASP A 71 7.02 5.17 4.88
N ILE A 72 6.68 4.13 4.10
CA ILE A 72 7.65 3.14 3.61
C ILE A 72 8.65 3.79 2.64
N LEU A 73 8.19 4.61 1.69
CA LEU A 73 9.05 5.35 0.76
C LEU A 73 9.97 6.34 1.50
N ALA A 74 9.46 7.00 2.54
CA ALA A 74 10.23 7.94 3.36
C ALA A 74 11.45 7.27 4.04
N SER A 75 11.39 5.96 4.33
CA SER A 75 12.56 5.20 4.85
C SER A 75 13.74 5.13 3.87
N GLU A 76 13.49 5.40 2.59
CA GLU A 76 14.46 5.44 1.50
C GLU A 76 14.66 6.86 0.95
N ASN A 77 14.21 7.88 1.68
CA ASN A 77 14.18 9.30 1.29
C ASN A 77 13.39 9.58 -0.01
N ALA A 78 12.35 8.79 -0.28
CA ALA A 78 11.45 8.98 -1.41
C ALA A 78 10.06 9.45 -0.95
N MET A 79 9.29 10.00 -1.88
CA MET A 79 7.95 10.57 -1.68
C MET A 79 6.92 9.86 -2.57
N LEU A 80 5.63 10.15 -2.38
CA LEU A 80 4.58 9.62 -3.25
C LEU A 80 4.74 10.09 -4.71
N ASP A 81 5.28 11.29 -4.91
CA ASP A 81 5.55 11.86 -6.24
C ASP A 81 6.60 11.05 -7.03
N ASP A 82 7.44 10.26 -6.35
CA ASP A 82 8.41 9.38 -6.99
C ASP A 82 7.75 8.06 -7.48
N VAL A 83 6.50 7.80 -7.13
CA VAL A 83 5.78 6.58 -7.56
C VAL A 83 5.46 6.67 -9.04
N VAL A 84 5.84 5.65 -9.80
CA VAL A 84 5.66 5.56 -11.26
C VAL A 84 4.66 4.49 -11.69
N GLU A 85 4.40 3.51 -10.82
CA GLU A 85 3.44 2.43 -11.07
C GLU A 85 2.71 2.02 -9.78
N ILE A 86 1.39 1.85 -9.88
CA ILE A 86 0.53 1.32 -8.84
C ILE A 86 -0.28 0.12 -9.39
N SER A 87 -0.19 -1.00 -8.67
CA SER A 87 -1.08 -2.15 -8.82
C SER A 87 -1.99 -2.24 -7.60
N THR A 88 -3.30 -2.03 -7.81
CA THR A 88 -4.32 -2.07 -6.76
C THR A 88 -5.16 -3.35 -6.87
N PHE A 89 -5.31 -4.03 -5.74
CA PHE A 89 -6.10 -5.25 -5.60
C PHE A 89 -7.27 -4.97 -4.65
N LEU A 90 -8.47 -4.86 -5.21
CA LEU A 90 -9.72 -4.85 -4.46
C LEU A 90 -10.24 -6.29 -4.28
N VAL A 91 -11.23 -6.50 -3.43
CA VAL A 91 -11.97 -7.79 -3.34
C VAL A 91 -13.39 -7.71 -3.92
N ASP A 92 -13.88 -6.50 -4.19
CA ASP A 92 -15.19 -6.21 -4.74
C ASP A 92 -15.12 -4.92 -5.56
N MET A 93 -15.67 -4.91 -6.78
CA MET A 93 -15.65 -3.71 -7.62
C MET A 93 -16.68 -2.65 -7.20
N ASN A 94 -17.62 -2.98 -6.31
CA ASN A 94 -18.50 -1.97 -5.71
C ASN A 94 -17.71 -0.93 -4.87
N ASP A 95 -16.51 -1.30 -4.41
CA ASP A 95 -15.61 -0.43 -3.67
C ASP A 95 -14.84 0.57 -4.56
N PHE A 96 -14.88 0.39 -5.90
CA PHE A 96 -14.08 1.18 -6.84
C PHE A 96 -14.35 2.68 -6.76
N GLY A 97 -15.60 3.09 -6.51
CA GLY A 97 -15.95 4.50 -6.35
C GLY A 97 -15.29 5.14 -5.13
N GLY A 98 -15.44 4.51 -3.96
CA GLY A 98 -14.84 5.00 -2.71
C GLY A 98 -13.31 4.97 -2.71
N TYR A 99 -12.72 3.93 -3.33
CA TYR A 99 -11.29 3.87 -3.60
C TYR A 99 -10.81 5.07 -4.43
N ASN A 100 -11.45 5.35 -5.57
CA ASN A 100 -11.02 6.43 -6.46
C ASN A 100 -11.17 7.82 -5.82
N GLU A 101 -12.21 8.03 -5.03
CA GLU A 101 -12.43 9.28 -4.29
C GLU A 101 -11.24 9.60 -3.37
N VAL A 102 -10.71 8.59 -2.67
CA VAL A 102 -9.53 8.79 -1.80
C VAL A 102 -8.26 8.83 -2.61
N TYR A 103 -8.09 7.95 -3.60
CA TYR A 103 -6.91 7.93 -4.47
C TYR A 103 -6.64 9.30 -5.13
N ALA A 104 -7.69 9.96 -5.62
CA ALA A 104 -7.61 11.28 -6.26
C ALA A 104 -7.19 12.43 -5.32
N GLN A 105 -7.11 12.18 -4.01
CA GLN A 105 -6.56 13.14 -3.04
C GLN A 105 -5.04 13.07 -2.95
N TYR A 106 -4.43 12.01 -3.48
CA TYR A 106 -2.99 11.74 -3.41
C TYR A 106 -2.31 11.82 -4.78
N PHE A 107 -3.01 11.49 -5.85
CA PHE A 107 -2.47 11.43 -7.21
C PHE A 107 -3.44 12.09 -8.20
N ASP A 108 -2.87 12.77 -9.19
CA ASP A 108 -3.60 13.37 -10.31
C ASP A 108 -3.16 12.75 -11.65
N GLN A 109 -3.46 13.42 -12.77
CA GLN A 109 -3.11 12.95 -14.12
C GLN A 109 -1.59 12.94 -14.41
N ASN A 110 -0.78 13.61 -13.60
CA ASN A 110 0.68 13.55 -13.67
C ASN A 110 1.28 12.45 -12.76
N GLY A 111 0.42 11.72 -12.04
CA GLY A 111 0.80 10.64 -11.14
C GLY A 111 1.21 9.33 -11.84
N PRO A 112 1.31 8.23 -11.08
CA PRO A 112 1.77 6.94 -11.60
C PRO A 112 0.80 6.31 -12.60
N THR A 113 1.36 5.45 -13.46
CA THR A 113 0.54 4.47 -14.18
C THR A 113 -0.20 3.56 -13.18
N ARG A 114 -1.40 3.10 -13.56
CA ARG A 114 -2.30 2.44 -12.59
C ARG A 114 -3.06 1.27 -13.20
N THR A 115 -3.08 0.16 -12.47
CA THR A 115 -3.96 -0.99 -12.71
C THR A 115 -4.79 -1.27 -11.47
N THR A 116 -6.09 -1.52 -11.63
CA THR A 116 -7.00 -1.93 -10.54
C THR A 116 -7.80 -3.15 -10.97
N VAL A 117 -7.76 -4.20 -10.15
CA VAL A 117 -8.53 -5.43 -10.36
C VAL A 117 -9.20 -5.85 -9.06
N ALA A 118 -10.31 -6.58 -9.14
CA ALA A 118 -10.86 -7.30 -8.00
C ALA A 118 -10.32 -8.75 -8.02
N VAL A 119 -9.59 -9.13 -6.98
CA VAL A 119 -9.09 -10.49 -6.77
C VAL A 119 -10.07 -11.29 -5.93
N HIS A 120 -9.96 -12.62 -5.93
CA HIS A 120 -10.84 -13.48 -5.15
C HIS A 120 -10.76 -13.16 -3.65
N GLN A 121 -9.55 -13.06 -3.10
CA GLN A 121 -9.30 -12.80 -1.68
C GLN A 121 -7.96 -12.08 -1.48
N LEU A 122 -7.88 -11.28 -0.42
CA LEU A 122 -6.65 -10.70 0.12
C LEU A 122 -6.16 -11.53 1.32
N PRO A 123 -4.92 -11.33 1.82
CA PRO A 123 -4.35 -12.15 2.89
C PRO A 123 -5.11 -12.13 4.22
N HIS A 124 -6.06 -11.21 4.41
CA HIS A 124 -6.90 -11.13 5.61
C HIS A 124 -8.35 -10.77 5.22
N PRO A 125 -9.37 -11.42 5.81
CA PRO A 125 -10.77 -11.27 5.36
C PRO A 125 -11.35 -9.86 5.53
N HIS A 126 -10.80 -9.06 6.45
CA HIS A 126 -11.24 -7.68 6.67
C HIS A 126 -10.58 -6.66 5.72
N LEU A 127 -9.66 -7.09 4.86
CA LEU A 127 -9.06 -6.21 3.86
C LEU A 127 -9.97 -6.11 2.64
N ARG A 128 -10.23 -4.88 2.23
CA ARG A 128 -10.94 -4.54 1.00
C ARG A 128 -9.99 -4.10 -0.11
N ILE A 129 -8.78 -3.70 0.26
CA ILE A 129 -7.76 -3.16 -0.64
C ILE A 129 -6.34 -3.53 -0.19
N GLU A 130 -5.49 -3.85 -1.16
CA GLU A 130 -4.04 -3.92 -1.01
C GLU A 130 -3.40 -3.22 -2.23
N ILE A 131 -2.32 -2.47 -2.00
CA ILE A 131 -1.60 -1.78 -3.08
C ILE A 131 -0.12 -2.19 -3.09
N LYS A 132 0.39 -2.52 -4.26
CA LYS A 132 1.82 -2.64 -4.57
C LYS A 132 2.24 -1.40 -5.39
N ALA A 133 3.42 -0.85 -5.09
CA ALA A 133 3.93 0.32 -5.79
C ALA A 133 5.38 0.14 -6.26
N VAL A 134 5.72 0.79 -7.36
CA VAL A 134 7.10 0.99 -7.84
C VAL A 134 7.36 2.48 -7.91
N ALA A 135 8.50 2.91 -7.36
CA ALA A 135 8.95 4.29 -7.39
C ALA A 135 10.33 4.40 -8.06
N TYR A 136 10.60 5.56 -8.66
CA TYR A 136 11.87 5.92 -9.27
C TYR A 136 12.51 7.05 -8.46
N ALA A 137 13.55 6.73 -7.71
CA ALA A 137 14.25 7.65 -6.81
C ALA A 137 15.77 7.42 -6.89
N PRO A 138 16.45 8.06 -7.86
CA PRO A 138 17.91 7.95 -8.03
C PRO A 138 18.68 8.41 -6.79
N VAL A 139 19.77 7.71 -6.48
CA VAL A 139 20.70 8.15 -5.42
C VAL A 139 21.70 9.15 -6.05
N PRO A 140 21.90 10.35 -5.45
CA PRO A 140 22.92 11.27 -5.92
C PRO A 140 24.28 10.57 -6.01
N ARG A 141 24.98 10.74 -7.13
CA ARG A 141 26.31 10.16 -7.38
C ARG A 141 27.43 11.08 -6.91
#